data_AF-A0A960SPY7-F1
#
_entry.id   AF-A0A960SPY7-F1
#
_cell.length_a   1.000
_cell.length_b   1.000
_cell.length_c   1.000
_cell.angle_alpha   90.00
_cell.angle_beta   90.00
_cell.angle_gamma   90.00
#
_symmetry.space_group_name_H-M   'P 1'
#
loop_
_entity.id
_entity.type
_entity.pdbx_description
1 polymer ?
#
loop_
_entity_poly.entity_id
_entity_poly.type
_entity_poly.pdbx_seq_one_letter_code
_entity_poly.pdbx_strand_id
1 'polypeptide(L)'
;MFSVAFLAVGLLLAPGCRREQPPSARGADEPSVPGLRTFEVRGVYKRLEDEGGTIVVYHEEIPDFMMAMTMPIPLKNPADAAGLEPGDQIHFRLCVTEDSDWMDRIRKTGVKIDLTTLPKDDPAEW
;
A
#
# COMPACT_ATOMS: atom_id res chain seq x y z
N MET A 1 -62.29 21.26 36.94
CA MET A 1 -61.20 21.31 37.94
C MET A 1 -60.04 20.49 37.40
N PHE A 2 -58.87 21.14 37.22
CA PHE A 2 -57.53 20.63 36.83
C PHE A 2 -57.39 20.05 35.40
N SER A 3 -56.70 20.70 34.46
CA SER A 3 -55.21 20.77 34.30
C SER A 3 -54.66 19.36 34.04
N VAL A 4 -53.93 19.01 32.97
CA VAL A 4 -52.59 19.50 32.60
C VAL A 4 -52.22 19.01 31.18
N ALA A 5 -51.63 19.93 30.40
CA ALA A 5 -50.59 19.83 29.37
C ALA A 5 -50.62 18.78 28.24
N PHE A 6 -50.71 19.33 27.02
CA PHE A 6 -49.96 18.88 25.84
C PHE A 6 -48.48 18.66 26.20
N LEU A 7 -47.96 17.45 25.95
CA LEU A 7 -46.53 17.23 25.83
C LEU A 7 -46.26 16.58 24.46
N ALA A 8 -45.79 17.39 23.53
CA ALA A 8 -45.12 16.94 22.33
C ALA A 8 -43.81 16.24 22.73
N VAL A 9 -43.59 15.00 22.28
CA VAL A 9 -42.27 14.36 22.36
C VAL A 9 -41.88 13.94 20.96
N GLY A 10 -40.84 14.61 20.48
CA GLY A 10 -40.37 14.56 19.11
C GLY A 10 -39.71 13.25 18.72
N LEU A 11 -39.92 12.93 17.45
CA LEU A 11 -39.22 11.94 16.64
C LEU A 11 -37.73 12.31 16.56
N LEU A 12 -36.89 11.64 17.36
CA LEU A 12 -35.43 11.76 17.28
C LEU A 12 -34.90 10.74 16.27
N LEU A 13 -34.71 11.22 15.04
CA LEU A 13 -33.78 10.67 14.06
C LEU A 13 -32.36 10.79 14.62
N ALA A 14 -31.72 9.68 14.98
CA ALA A 14 -30.29 9.63 15.20
C ALA A 14 -29.60 9.14 13.90
N PRO A 15 -28.82 9.99 13.21
CA PRO A 15 -28.09 9.62 12.01
C PRO A 15 -26.90 8.73 12.35
N GLY A 16 -26.44 7.98 11.36
CA GLY A 16 -25.51 6.87 11.50
C GLY A 16 -24.21 7.19 12.22
N CYS A 17 -23.71 6.19 12.94
CA CYS A 17 -22.31 6.09 13.31
C CYS A 17 -21.47 6.08 12.03
N ARG A 18 -21.06 7.25 11.57
CA ARG A 18 -19.90 7.38 10.72
C ARG A 18 -18.73 6.90 11.56
N ARG A 19 -18.16 5.74 11.21
CA ARG A 19 -16.82 5.38 11.67
C ARG A 19 -15.86 6.40 11.06
N GLU A 20 -15.67 7.49 11.77
CA GLU A 20 -14.50 8.34 11.66
C GLU A 20 -13.28 7.48 11.99
N GLN A 21 -12.57 7.12 10.94
CA GLN A 21 -11.29 6.44 11.01
C GLN A 21 -10.33 7.35 11.79
N PRO A 22 -9.88 6.95 13.00
CA PRO A 22 -8.92 7.75 13.74
C PRO A 22 -7.63 7.87 12.92
N PRO A 23 -6.93 9.03 13.01
CA PRO A 23 -5.63 9.19 12.38
C PRO A 23 -4.66 8.13 12.94
N SER A 24 -3.85 7.56 12.04
CA SER A 24 -2.70 6.72 12.35
C SER A 24 -1.99 7.16 13.62
N ALA A 25 -2.07 6.35 14.68
CA ALA A 25 -1.05 6.20 15.72
C ALA A 25 -1.52 5.19 16.77
N ARG A 26 -1.33 3.91 16.49
CA ARG A 26 -0.92 2.97 17.53
C ARG A 26 0.00 1.97 16.85
N GLY A 27 1.30 2.12 17.12
CA GLY A 27 2.26 1.06 16.89
C GLY A 27 1.69 -0.19 17.54
N ALA A 28 1.19 -1.09 16.71
CA ALA A 28 1.33 -2.50 17.03
C ALA A 28 2.84 -2.72 17.15
N ASP A 29 3.22 -3.44 18.20
CA ASP A 29 4.55 -3.92 18.51
C ASP A 29 5.13 -4.67 17.28
N GLU A 30 5.57 -3.94 16.26
CA GLU A 30 6.43 -4.48 15.21
C GLU A 30 7.84 -4.43 15.79
N PRO A 31 8.59 -5.54 15.73
CA PRO A 31 9.97 -5.55 16.17
C PRO A 31 10.72 -4.42 15.49
N SER A 32 11.38 -3.57 16.30
CA SER A 32 12.16 -2.46 15.79
C SER A 32 13.41 -3.02 15.12
N VAL A 33 13.39 -3.09 13.80
CA VAL A 33 14.56 -3.45 13.00
C VAL A 33 15.50 -2.23 12.96
N PRO A 34 16.73 -2.32 13.48
CA PRO A 34 17.67 -1.20 13.48
C PRO A 34 17.93 -0.69 12.06
N GLY A 35 17.97 0.64 11.88
CA GLY A 35 18.25 1.25 10.58
C GLY A 35 17.15 1.08 9.53
N LEU A 36 15.99 0.51 9.89
CA LEU A 36 14.88 0.34 8.97
C LEU A 36 14.29 1.69 8.56
N ARG A 37 14.31 1.96 7.26
CA ARG A 37 13.56 3.03 6.61
C ARG A 37 12.42 2.41 5.81
N THR A 38 11.26 3.07 5.84
CA THR A 38 10.08 2.61 5.11
C THR A 38 9.53 3.69 4.21
N PHE A 39 9.13 3.31 3.00
CA PHE A 39 8.55 4.20 2.00
C PHE A 39 7.22 3.63 1.52
N GLU A 40 6.19 4.47 1.40
CA GLU A 40 4.94 4.10 0.73
C GLU A 40 5.12 4.38 -0.76
N VAL A 41 5.04 3.34 -1.58
CA VAL A 41 5.43 3.40 -2.99
C VAL A 41 4.31 2.82 -3.85
N ARG A 42 4.04 3.45 -4.99
CA ARG A 42 3.22 2.87 -6.04
C ARG A 42 4.11 2.29 -7.13
N GLY A 43 3.67 1.18 -7.71
CA GLY A 43 4.38 0.55 -8.80
C GLY A 43 3.48 -0.31 -9.67
N VAL A 44 4.06 -0.90 -10.70
CA VAL A 44 3.40 -1.81 -11.62
C VAL A 44 4.09 -3.16 -11.53
N TYR A 45 3.35 -4.19 -11.14
CA TYR A 45 3.84 -5.55 -11.12
C TYR A 45 4.08 -6.03 -12.55
N LYS A 46 5.30 -6.49 -12.86
CA LYS A 46 5.65 -7.02 -14.19
C LYS A 46 5.63 -8.53 -14.21
N ARG A 47 6.30 -9.20 -13.26
CA ARG A 47 6.38 -10.66 -13.17
C ARG A 47 6.90 -11.13 -11.81
N LEU A 48 6.68 -12.41 -11.50
CA LEU A 48 7.43 -13.13 -10.48
C LEU A 48 8.80 -13.49 -11.07
N GLU A 49 9.88 -13.20 -10.34
CA GLU A 49 11.24 -13.53 -10.75
C GLU A 49 11.60 -14.97 -10.37
N ASP A 50 11.31 -15.36 -9.13
CA ASP A 50 11.62 -16.68 -8.59
C ASP A 50 10.58 -17.15 -7.56
N GLU A 51 10.56 -18.46 -7.27
CA GLU A 51 9.63 -19.07 -6.31
C GLU A 51 9.87 -18.64 -4.85
N GLY A 52 11.03 -18.04 -4.55
CA GLY A 52 11.38 -17.47 -3.25
C GLY A 52 10.64 -16.18 -2.93
N GLY A 53 9.85 -15.66 -3.87
CA GLY A 53 8.99 -14.50 -3.65
C GLY A 53 9.64 -13.17 -4.03
N THR A 54 10.59 -13.16 -4.96
CA THR A 54 11.05 -11.91 -5.57
C THR A 54 10.15 -11.56 -6.75
N ILE A 55 9.65 -10.34 -6.83
CA ILE A 55 8.90 -9.87 -8.00
C ILE A 55 9.61 -8.72 -8.66
N VAL A 56 9.47 -8.64 -9.98
CA VAL A 56 9.93 -7.49 -10.76
C VAL A 56 8.81 -6.47 -10.83
N VAL A 57 9.12 -5.28 -10.34
CA VAL A 57 8.19 -4.16 -10.27
C VAL A 57 8.82 -2.93 -10.90
N TYR A 58 8.05 -2.20 -11.69
CA TYR A 58 8.37 -0.83 -12.04
C TYR A 58 7.81 0.07 -10.95
N HIS A 59 8.66 0.60 -10.08
CA HIS A 59 8.23 1.50 -9.02
C HIS A 59 8.33 2.97 -9.46
N GLU A 60 7.50 3.83 -8.86
CA GLU A 60 7.60 5.26 -9.07
C GLU A 60 8.78 5.88 -8.31
N GLU A 61 9.08 7.13 -8.62
CA GLU A 61 10.13 7.88 -7.92
C GLU A 61 9.79 7.99 -6.42
N ILE A 62 10.80 7.71 -5.60
CA ILE A 62 10.80 7.95 -4.18
C ILE A 62 11.69 9.18 -3.96
N PRO A 63 11.10 10.36 -3.67
CA PRO A 63 11.85 11.61 -3.55
C PRO A 63 13.01 11.49 -2.57
N ASP A 64 14.16 12.07 -2.95
CA ASP A 64 15.40 12.08 -2.16
C ASP A 64 15.97 10.69 -1.82
N PHE A 65 15.43 9.60 -2.40
CA PHE A 65 15.87 8.23 -2.16
C PHE A 65 16.21 7.49 -3.45
N MET A 66 15.31 7.47 -4.43
CA MET A 66 15.45 6.62 -5.62
C MET A 66 14.56 7.07 -6.78
N MET A 67 15.11 7.13 -8.00
CA MET A 67 14.32 7.42 -9.22
C MET A 67 13.40 6.26 -9.59
N ALA A 68 12.36 6.52 -10.39
CA ALA A 68 11.48 5.48 -10.91
C ALA A 68 12.25 4.50 -11.79
N MET A 69 12.23 3.21 -11.46
CA MET A 69 12.91 2.18 -12.26
C MET A 69 12.24 0.82 -12.13
N THR A 70 12.62 -0.10 -13.02
CA THR A 70 12.24 -1.50 -12.87
C THR A 70 13.35 -2.26 -12.17
N MET A 71 13.02 -2.96 -11.09
CA MET A 71 13.95 -3.82 -10.37
C MET A 71 13.24 -5.01 -9.71
N PRO A 72 13.98 -6.10 -9.43
CA PRO A 72 13.50 -7.14 -8.54
C PRO A 72 13.47 -6.63 -7.10
N ILE A 73 12.37 -6.87 -6.39
CA ILE A 73 12.21 -6.57 -4.96
C ILE A 73 11.67 -7.81 -4.25
N PRO A 74 12.33 -8.28 -3.17
CA PRO A 74 11.85 -9.42 -2.37
C PRO A 74 10.54 -9.11 -1.66
N LEU A 75 9.65 -10.10 -1.59
CA LEU A 75 8.47 -10.04 -0.74
C LEU A 75 8.81 -10.49 0.68
N LYS A 76 8.32 -9.75 1.69
CA LYS A 76 8.35 -10.23 3.08
C LYS A 76 7.59 -11.55 3.24
N ASN A 77 6.50 -11.70 2.48
CA ASN A 77 5.69 -12.91 2.43
C ASN A 77 5.38 -13.26 0.96
N PRO A 78 5.88 -14.39 0.42
CA PRO A 78 5.63 -14.79 -0.97
C PRO A 78 4.13 -14.90 -1.33
N ALA A 79 3.27 -15.17 -0.34
CA ALA A 79 1.82 -15.23 -0.55
C ALA A 79 1.21 -13.87 -0.97
N ASP A 80 1.91 -12.75 -0.74
CA ASP A 80 1.45 -11.43 -1.15
C ASP A 80 1.43 -11.24 -2.68
N ALA A 81 2.13 -12.09 -3.44
CA ALA A 81 2.03 -12.14 -4.91
C ALA A 81 0.77 -12.84 -5.42
N ALA A 82 0.03 -13.54 -4.56
CA ALA A 82 -1.11 -14.33 -4.99
C ALA A 82 -2.18 -13.46 -5.67
N GLY A 83 -2.51 -13.80 -6.91
CA GLY A 83 -3.52 -13.09 -7.69
C GLY A 83 -3.07 -11.72 -8.24
N LEU A 84 -1.78 -11.41 -8.21
CA LEU A 84 -1.21 -10.34 -9.03
C LEU A 84 -1.06 -10.80 -10.48
N GLU A 85 -1.46 -9.95 -11.41
CA GLU A 85 -1.28 -10.16 -12.84
C GLU A 85 -0.35 -9.10 -13.43
N PRO A 86 0.51 -9.44 -14.41
CA PRO A 86 1.33 -8.47 -15.11
C PRO A 86 0.52 -7.23 -15.56
N GLY A 87 1.03 -6.05 -15.23
CA GLY A 87 0.37 -4.76 -15.47
C GLY A 87 -0.47 -4.25 -14.30
N ASP A 88 -0.73 -5.04 -13.26
CA ASP A 88 -1.44 -4.57 -12.08
C ASP A 88 -0.67 -3.44 -11.39
N GLN A 89 -1.32 -2.28 -11.23
CA GLN A 89 -0.78 -1.22 -10.40
C GLN A 89 -1.05 -1.54 -8.92
N ILE A 90 0.02 -1.52 -8.14
CA ILE A 90 0.03 -1.87 -6.72
C ILE A 90 0.53 -0.69 -5.88
N HIS A 91 -0.01 -0.58 -4.67
CA HIS A 91 0.61 0.14 -3.56
C HIS A 91 1.32 -0.88 -2.66
N PHE A 92 2.49 -0.52 -2.16
CA PHE A 92 3.25 -1.35 -1.24
C PHE A 92 4.12 -0.47 -0.34
N ARG A 93 4.57 -1.05 0.77
CA ARG A 93 5.56 -0.43 1.64
C ARG A 93 6.92 -1.05 1.36
N LEU A 94 7.85 -0.26 0.83
CA LEU A 94 9.25 -0.65 0.68
C LEU A 94 9.95 -0.48 2.03
N CYS A 95 10.62 -1.52 2.49
CA CYS A 95 11.38 -1.59 3.73
C CYS A 95 12.86 -1.76 3.39
N VAL A 96 13.72 -0.87 3.87
CA VAL A 96 15.15 -0.83 3.52
C VAL A 96 15.98 -0.72 4.79
N THR A 97 16.94 -1.62 4.96
CA THR A 97 17.99 -1.56 5.98
C THR A 97 19.35 -1.34 5.32
N GLU A 98 20.44 -1.44 6.09
CA GLU A 98 21.80 -1.38 5.53
C GLU A 98 22.12 -2.58 4.62
N ASP A 99 21.63 -3.76 4.98
CA ASP A 99 22.01 -5.03 4.33
C ASP A 99 20.91 -5.63 3.44
N SER A 100 19.68 -5.11 3.48
CA SER A 100 18.54 -5.75 2.81
C SER A 100 17.42 -4.78 2.48
N ASP A 101 16.65 -5.14 1.46
CA ASP A 101 15.38 -4.53 1.13
C ASP A 101 14.32 -5.60 0.87
N TRP A 102 13.08 -5.26 1.19
CA TRP A 102 11.91 -6.07 0.90
C TRP A 102 10.69 -5.17 0.84
N MET A 103 9.59 -5.68 0.31
CA MET A 103 8.30 -5.01 0.43
C MET A 103 7.27 -5.83 1.20
N ASP A 104 6.34 -5.10 1.82
CA ASP A 104 5.16 -5.68 2.45
C ASP A 104 3.92 -4.81 2.19
N ARG A 105 2.78 -5.24 2.75
CA ARG A 105 1.50 -4.52 2.69
C ARG A 105 1.02 -4.24 1.25
N ILE A 106 1.26 -5.16 0.33
CA ILE A 106 0.88 -5.02 -1.07
C ILE A 106 -0.65 -4.99 -1.23
N ARG A 107 -1.13 -4.02 -2.02
CA ARG A 107 -2.54 -3.85 -2.38
C ARG A 107 -2.67 -3.44 -3.83
N LYS A 108 -3.54 -4.12 -4.59
CA LYS A 108 -3.93 -3.68 -5.94
C LYS A 108 -4.77 -2.41 -5.85
N THR A 109 -4.52 -1.48 -6.77
CA THR A 109 -5.32 -0.25 -6.91
C THR A 109 -6.60 -0.47 -7.72
N GLY A 110 -6.65 -1.55 -8.51
CA GLY A 110 -7.69 -1.79 -9.52
C GLY A 110 -7.37 -1.16 -10.88
N VAL A 111 -6.28 -0.39 -10.99
CA VAL A 111 -5.77 0.12 -12.27
C VAL A 111 -4.85 -0.91 -12.90
N LYS A 112 -5.03 -1.15 -14.21
CA LYS A 112 -4.15 -2.00 -15.02
C LYS A 112 -3.41 -1.13 -16.03
N ILE A 113 -2.08 -1.22 -16.02
CA ILE A 113 -1.18 -0.48 -16.88
C ILE A 113 -0.69 -1.41 -17.99
N ASP A 114 -0.70 -0.93 -19.23
CA ASP A 114 -0.11 -1.64 -20.35
C ASP A 114 1.43 -1.59 -20.21
N LEU A 115 2.05 -2.76 -20.02
CA LEU A 115 3.49 -2.88 -19.80
C LEU A 115 4.33 -2.35 -20.98
N THR A 116 3.77 -2.26 -22.18
CA THR A 116 4.47 -1.68 -23.34
C THR A 116 4.64 -0.17 -23.24
N THR A 117 3.88 0.48 -22.36
CA THR A 117 3.95 1.92 -22.10
C THR A 117 4.99 2.28 -21.03
N LEU A 118 5.47 1.30 -20.28
CA LEU A 118 6.52 1.50 -19.29
C LEU A 118 7.88 1.64 -19.98
N PRO A 119 8.82 2.40 -19.39
CA PRO A 119 10.20 2.38 -19.81
C PRO A 119 10.69 0.93 -19.89
N LYS A 120 11.45 0.62 -20.94
CA LYS A 120 12.11 -0.68 -21.03
C LYS A 120 13.06 -0.83 -19.85
N ASP A 121 13.32 -2.09 -19.48
CA ASP A 121 14.36 -2.49 -18.53
C ASP A 121 15.75 -2.18 -19.11
N ASP A 122 15.97 -0.96 -19.58
CA ASP A 122 17.28 -0.48 -19.97
C ASP A 122 18.02 -0.11 -18.69
N PRO A 123 19.24 -0.66 -18.47
CA PRO A 123 20.08 -0.19 -17.38
C PRO A 123 20.19 1.32 -17.56
N ALA A 124 19.72 2.08 -16.57
CA ALA A 124 19.62 3.52 -16.63
C ALA A 124 20.85 4.08 -17.36
N GLU A 125 20.67 4.68 -18.54
CA GLU A 125 21.78 5.26 -19.29
C GLU A 125 22.27 6.48 -18.51
N TRP A 126 23.28 6.28 -17.65
CA TRP A 126 24.03 7.31 -16.95
C TRP A 126 25.52 7.16 -17.21
#